data_AF-A0A0C1PR79-F1
#
_entry.id   AF-A0A0C1PR79-F1
#
_cell.length_a   1.000
_cell.length_b   1.000
_cell.length_c   1.000
_cell.angle_alpha   90.00
_cell.angle_beta   90.00
_cell.angle_gamma   90.00
#
_symmetry.space_group_name_H-M   'P 1'
#
loop_
_entity.id
_entity.type
_entity.pdbx_description
1 polymer ?
#
loop_
_entity_poly.entity_id
_entity_poly.type
_entity_poly.pdbx_seq_one_letter_code
_entity_poly.pdbx_strand_id
1 'polypeptide(L)' 'MKRNWMKTSATYTLAKDGHADAKHTFNNLVQNVSEDQIKQFGVILAELSGAKFKKATLSSTDTLDAE' A
#
# COMPACT_ATOMS: atom_id res chain seq x y z
N MET A 1 -9.80 21.65 -15.55
CA MET A 1 -9.20 20.31 -15.30
C MET A 1 -9.73 19.71 -14.01
N LYS A 2 -10.71 18.81 -14.13
CA LYS A 2 -11.23 18.02 -13.02
C LYS A 2 -10.36 16.78 -12.84
N ARG A 3 -9.95 16.47 -11.61
CA ARG A 3 -9.25 15.21 -11.28
C ARG A 3 -10.28 14.18 -10.87
N ASN A 4 -10.32 13.06 -11.58
CA ASN A 4 -11.21 11.95 -11.26
C ASN A 4 -10.37 10.74 -10.86
N TRP A 5 -10.54 10.30 -9.61
CA TRP A 5 -9.78 9.18 -9.07
C TRP A 5 -10.11 7.88 -9.79
N MET A 6 -9.09 7.09 -10.14
CA MET A 6 -9.27 5.84 -10.88
C MET A 6 -8.90 4.62 -10.03
N LYS A 7 -7.72 4.63 -9.40
CA LYS A 7 -7.29 3.54 -8.52
C LYS A 7 -6.18 3.97 -7.58
N THR A 8 -6.10 3.26 -6.47
CA THR A 8 -4.95 3.31 -5.56
C THR A 8 -4.42 1.90 -5.33
N SER A 9 -3.10 1.76 -5.25
CA SER A 9 -2.42 0.50 -4.95
C SER A 9 -1.34 0.73 -3.90
N ALA A 10 -1.15 -0.25 -3.01
CA ALA A 10 -0.07 -0.22 -2.03
C ALA A 10 0.76 -1.50 -2.11
N THR A 11 2.08 -1.34 -2.03
CA THR A 11 3.03 -2.45 -1.95
C THR A 11 3.70 -2.46 -0.59
N TYR A 12 3.55 -3.56 0.14
CA TYR A 12 4.12 -3.80 1.46
C TYR A 12 5.35 -4.70 1.32
N THR A 13 6.44 -4.32 1.98
CA THR A 13 7.64 -5.15 2.08
C THR A 13 7.75 -5.68 3.52
N LEU A 14 7.76 -6.99 3.67
CA LEU A 14 7.90 -7.71 4.93
C LEU A 14 9.23 -8.46 4.94
N ALA A 15 9.98 -8.38 6.03
CA ALA A 15 11.25 -9.10 6.21
C ALA A 15 11.08 -10.23 7.21
N LYS A 16 11.59 -11.42 6.91
CA LYS A 16 11.64 -12.54 7.84
C LYS A 16 13.10 -12.95 8.03
N ASP A 17 13.52 -13.13 9.27
CA ASP A 17 14.92 -13.44 9.59
C ASP A 17 15.36 -14.72 8.85
N GLY A 18 16.49 -14.65 8.12
CA GLY A 18 17.02 -15.75 7.32
C GLY A 18 16.37 -15.96 5.94
N HIS A 19 15.41 -15.11 5.54
CA HIS A 19 14.73 -15.21 4.24
C HIS A 19 14.80 -13.88 3.46
N ALA A 20 14.60 -13.97 2.14
CA ALA A 20 14.45 -12.78 1.30
C ALA A 20 13.18 -11.99 1.67
N ASP A 21 13.23 -10.68 1.52
CA ASP A 21 12.08 -9.79 1.76
C ASP A 21 10.89 -10.18 0.86
N ALA A 22 9.73 -10.41 1.47
CA ALA A 22 8.48 -10.68 0.77
C ALA A 22 7.79 -9.36 0.41
N LYS A 23 7.33 -9.25 -0.84
CA LYS A 23 6.56 -8.09 -1.32
C LYS A 23 5.12 -8.50 -1.59
N HIS A 24 4.18 -7.79 -0.99
CA HIS A 24 2.75 -7.98 -1.16
C HIS A 24 2.12 -6.72 -1.73
N THR A 25 1.49 -6.83 -2.90
CA THR A 25 0.83 -5.70 -3.57
C THR A 25 -0.68 -5.86 -3.49
N PHE A 26 -1.35 -4.82 -2.99
CA PHE A 26 -2.79 -4.71 -2.92
C PHE A 26 -3.24 -3.67 -3.94
N ASN A 27 -4.13 -4.08 -4.83
CA ASN A 27 -4.70 -3.23 -5.88
C ASN A 27 -6.12 -2.78 -5.50
N ASN A 28 -6.57 -1.69 -6.10
CA ASN A 28 -7.93 -1.14 -5.92
C ASN A 28 -8.26 -0.79 -4.46
N LEU A 29 -7.29 -0.24 -3.74
CA LEU A 29 -7.52 0.41 -2.46
C LEU A 29 -8.43 1.62 -2.64
N VAL A 30 -9.09 2.05 -1.57
CA VAL A 30 -9.94 3.24 -1.57
C VAL A 30 -9.14 4.52 -1.83
N GLN A 31 -9.81 5.58 -2.28
CA GLN A 31 -9.20 6.91 -2.40
C GLN A 31 -8.84 7.47 -1.01
N ASN A 32 -7.79 8.29 -0.93
CA ASN A 32 -7.39 9.05 0.26
C ASN A 32 -7.02 8.18 1.48
N VAL A 33 -6.41 7.01 1.27
CA VAL A 33 -5.86 6.21 2.39
C VAL A 33 -4.82 7.04 3.14
N SER A 34 -5.00 7.18 4.45
CA SER A 34 -4.07 7.93 5.29
C SER A 34 -2.79 7.14 5.57
N GLU A 35 -1.72 7.85 5.91
CA GLU A 35 -0.46 7.20 6.32
C GLU A 35 -0.65 6.26 7.51
N ASP A 36 -1.50 6.63 8.47
CA ASP A 36 -1.77 5.82 9.66
C ASP A 36 -2.50 4.53 9.30
N GLN A 37 -3.47 4.57 8.37
CA GLN A 37 -4.13 3.37 7.86
C GLN A 37 -3.14 2.44 7.17
N ILE A 38 -2.21 2.99 6.37
CA ILE A 38 -1.16 2.21 5.72
C ILE A 38 -0.23 1.57 6.73
N LYS A 39 0.22 2.31 7.75
CA LYS A 39 1.09 1.80 8.83
C LYS A 39 0.40 0.72 9.65
N GLN A 40 -0.83 0.95 10.08
CA GLN A 40 -1.63 -0.02 10.84
C GLN A 40 -1.83 -1.32 10.06
N PHE A 41 -2.16 -1.24 8.77
CA PHE A 41 -2.28 -2.45 7.95
C PHE A 41 -0.95 -3.18 7.80
N GLY A 42 0.17 -2.46 7.69
CA GLY A 42 1.51 -3.05 7.70
C GLY A 42 1.83 -3.81 8.98
N VAL A 43 1.42 -3.29 10.15
CA VAL A 43 1.55 -3.98 11.45
C VAL A 43 0.71 -5.26 11.48
N ILE A 44 -0.55 -5.20 11.04
CA ILE A 44 -1.43 -6.38 10.96
C ILE A 44 -0.80 -7.46 10.08
N LEU A 45 -0.26 -7.10 8.91
CA LEU A 45 0.42 -8.05 8.02
C LEU A 45 1.66 -8.67 8.67
N ALA A 46 2.43 -7.89 9.42
CA ALA A 46 3.58 -8.39 10.17
C ALA A 46 3.17 -9.41 11.23
N GLU A 47 2.13 -9.12 12.03
CA GLU A 47 1.60 -10.01 13.05
C GLU A 47 1.08 -11.33 12.46
N LEU A 48 0.29 -11.26 11.37
CA LEU A 48 -0.30 -12.44 10.73
C LEU A 48 0.74 -13.34 10.04
N SER A 49 1.86 -12.77 9.60
CA SER A 49 2.90 -13.52 8.87
C SER A 49 4.08 -13.95 9.76
N GLY A 50 4.16 -13.43 10.99
CA GLY A 50 5.34 -13.56 11.84
C GLY A 50 6.59 -12.91 11.23
N ALA A 51 6.41 -11.88 10.39
CA ALA A 51 7.47 -11.12 9.74
C ALA A 51 7.55 -9.69 10.33
N LYS A 52 8.57 -8.93 9.93
CA LYS A 52 8.76 -7.52 10.30
C LYS A 52 8.33 -6.62 9.16
N PHE A 53 7.45 -5.66 9.44
CA PHE A 53 7.09 -4.62 8.47
C PHE A 53 8.25 -3.67 8.24
N LYS A 54 8.75 -3.57 7.00
CA LYS A 54 9.84 -2.65 6.64
C LYS A 54 9.33 -1.33 6.11
N LYS A 55 8.49 -1.40 5.08
CA LYS A 55 7.97 -0.22 4.38
C LYS A 55 6.73 -0.55 3.56
N ALA A 56 5.95 0.48 3.30
CA ALA A 56 4.88 0.47 2.32
C ALA A 56 5.11 1.59 1.30
N THR A 57 4.68 1.36 0.07
CA THR A 57 4.68 2.37 -0.99
C THR A 57 3.26 2.48 -1.52
N LEU A 58 2.72 3.71 -1.53
CA LEU A 58 1.41 4.02 -2.05
C LEU A 58 1.55 4.60 -3.47
N SER A 59 0.67 4.21 -4.38
CA SER A 59 0.57 4.80 -5.71
C SER A 59 -0.89 5.03 -6.04
N SER A 60 -1.22 6.26 -6.41
CA SER A 60 -2.56 6.65 -6.86
C SER A 60 -2.50 7.02 -8.34
N THR A 61 -3.56 6.68 -9.08
CA THR A 61 -3.74 7.11 -10.46
C THR A 61 -5.03 7.90 -10.56
N ASP A 62 -4.91 9.13 -11.04
CA ASP A 62 -6.01 10.03 -11.31
C ASP A 62 -6.09 10.27 -12.82
N THR A 63 -7.31 10.40 -13.33
CA THR A 63 -7.59 10.87 -14.69
C THR A 63 -7.82 12.38 -14.66
N LEU A 64 -7.38 13.07 -15.70
CA LEU A 64 -7.57 14.51 -15.87
C LEU A 64 -8.51 14.72 -17.04
N ASP A 65 -9.70 15.22 -16.75
CA ASP A 65 -10.64 15.63 -17.80
C ASP A 65 -10.24 17.01 -18.32
N ALA A 66 -10.04 17.09 -19.63
CA ALA A 66 -9.87 18.32 -20.37
C ALA A 66 -11.26 18.87 -20.73
N GLU A 67 -11.89 19.58 -19.80
CA GLU A 67 -12.85 20.64 -20.14
C GLU A 67 -12.09 21.89 -20.57
#